data_AF-A0A1X0T3W4-F1
#
_entry.id   AF-A0A1X0T3W4-F1
#
_cell.length_a   1.000
_cell.length_b   1.000
_cell.length_c   1.000
_cell.angle_alpha   90.00
_cell.angle_beta   90.00
_cell.angle_gamma   90.00
#
_symmetry.space_group_name_H-M   'P 1'
#
loop_
_entity.id
_entity.type
_entity.pdbx_description
1 polymer ?
#
loop_
_entity_poly.entity_id
_entity_poly.type
_entity_poly.pdbx_seq_one_letter_code
_entity_poly.pdbx_strand_id
1 'polypeptide(L)'
;MGRLRPSTSASAYLAYGLHAALLAVAAWRKPRPLPIGARAAGATGLILASAGASLYAAAQMTLAPPETSGTRMGELATGGAYRVSRNPQLVGWGLVLLGAAIAGRSAAALGLWAVFAASLPGTIRDE
;
A
#
# COMPACT_ATOMS: atom_id res chain seq x y z
N MET A 1 -16.17 3.30 22.32
CA MET A 1 -14.73 3.31 21.96
C MET A 1 -14.59 2.78 20.55
N GLY A 2 -13.78 3.39 19.66
CA GLY A 2 -13.41 2.73 18.39
C GLY A 2 -13.30 3.58 17.10
N ARG A 3 -13.77 4.83 17.03
CA ARG A 3 -13.65 5.65 15.79
C ARG A 3 -12.51 6.66 15.85
N LEU A 4 -11.78 6.80 14.76
CA LEU A 4 -10.77 7.83 14.57
C LEU A 4 -11.42 9.21 14.42
N ARG A 5 -10.73 10.24 14.91
CA ARG A 5 -11.10 11.62 14.61
C ARG A 5 -10.81 11.88 13.12
N PRO A 6 -11.67 12.61 12.39
CA PRO A 6 -11.43 12.93 10.98
C PRO A 6 -10.05 13.55 10.71
N SER A 7 -9.56 14.38 11.63
CA SER A 7 -8.22 14.97 11.56
C SER A 7 -7.12 13.91 11.59
N THR A 8 -7.25 12.89 12.44
CA THR A 8 -6.29 11.79 12.55
C THR A 8 -6.27 10.96 11.27
N SER A 9 -7.44 10.62 10.74
CA SER A 9 -7.55 9.91 9.45
C SER A 9 -6.96 10.74 8.30
N ALA A 10 -7.23 12.05 8.27
CA ALA A 10 -6.65 12.94 7.27
C ALA A 10 -5.11 13.00 7.36
N SER A 11 -4.54 13.08 8.57
CA SER A 11 -3.09 13.02 8.78
C SER A 11 -2.50 11.69 8.31
N ALA A 12 -3.19 10.57 8.54
CA ALA A 12 -2.76 9.25 8.06
C ALA A 12 -2.73 9.19 6.53
N TYR A 13 -3.80 9.64 5.85
CA TYR A 13 -3.81 9.71 4.39
C TYR A 13 -2.74 10.64 3.82
N LEU A 14 -2.50 11.78 4.47
CA LEU A 14 -1.42 12.69 4.09
C LEU A 14 -0.05 12.00 4.21
N ALA A 15 0.19 11.29 5.32
CA ALA A 15 1.42 10.54 5.52
C ALA A 15 1.60 9.44 4.46
N TYR A 16 0.56 8.67 4.16
CA TYR A 16 0.59 7.66 3.09
C TYR A 16 0.86 8.29 1.71
N GLY A 17 0.21 9.42 1.41
CA GLY A 17 0.39 10.14 0.15
C GLY A 17 1.81 10.70 -0.01
N LEU A 18 2.33 11.36 1.02
CA LEU A 18 3.71 11.87 1.03
C LEU A 18 4.73 10.73 0.91
N HIS A 19 4.53 9.64 1.64
CA HIS A 19 5.38 8.46 1.56
C HIS A 19 5.40 7.88 0.13
N ALA A 20 4.24 7.72 -0.48
CA ALA A 20 4.13 7.21 -1.84
C ALA A 20 4.76 8.16 -2.87
N ALA A 21 4.60 9.47 -2.70
CA ALA A 21 5.25 10.47 -3.55
C ALA A 21 6.79 10.38 -3.44
N LEU A 22 7.32 10.28 -2.22
CA LEU A 22 8.77 10.09 -2.00
C LEU A 22 9.27 8.79 -2.63
N LEU A 23 8.52 7.70 -2.50
CA LEU A 23 8.85 6.43 -3.13
C LEU A 23 8.84 6.54 -4.66
N ALA A 24 7.84 7.18 -5.24
CA ALA A 24 7.76 7.40 -6.68
C ALA A 24 8.93 8.26 -7.20
N VAL A 25 9.29 9.32 -6.47
CA VAL A 25 10.46 10.15 -6.78
C VAL A 25 11.75 9.33 -6.70
N ALA A 26 11.92 8.49 -5.68
CA ALA A 26 13.07 7.60 -5.58
C ALA A 26 13.11 6.57 -6.73
N ALA A 27 11.96 5.96 -7.08
CA ALA A 27 11.84 5.03 -8.19
C ALA A 27 12.18 5.70 -9.53
N TRP A 28 11.80 6.96 -9.72
CA TRP A 28 12.14 7.74 -10.92
C TRP A 28 13.62 8.11 -10.97
N ARG A 29 14.14 8.72 -9.88
CA ARG A 29 15.50 9.27 -9.82
C ARG A 29 16.56 8.19 -9.72
N LYS A 30 16.18 6.97 -9.33
CA LYS A 30 17.04 5.78 -9.21
C LYS A 30 18.30 6.02 -8.38
N PRO A 31 18.25 6.70 -7.22
CA PRO A 31 19.39 6.75 -6.34
C PRO A 31 19.72 5.30 -5.93
N ARG A 32 21.01 4.95 -6.04
CA ARG A 32 21.52 3.58 -5.82
C ARG A 32 20.76 2.56 -6.68
N PRO A 33 21.01 2.55 -8.01
CA PRO A 33 20.30 1.67 -8.91
C PRO A 33 20.64 0.20 -8.61
N LEU A 34 19.64 -0.66 -8.72
CA LEU A 34 19.78 -2.11 -8.57
C LEU A 34 20.31 -2.72 -9.87
N PRO A 35 21.19 -3.74 -9.80
CA PRO A 35 21.74 -4.42 -10.96
C PRO A 35 20.76 -5.44 -11.55
N ILE A 36 19.53 -4.99 -11.87
CA ILE A 36 18.48 -5.81 -12.48
C ILE A 36 18.16 -5.33 -13.89
N GLY A 37 17.87 -6.28 -14.79
CA GLY A 37 17.56 -6.00 -16.19
C GLY A 37 16.29 -5.16 -16.32
N ALA A 38 16.34 -4.07 -17.09
CA ALA A 38 15.24 -3.10 -17.19
C ALA A 38 13.91 -3.74 -17.65
N ARG A 39 13.96 -4.67 -18.61
CA ARG A 39 12.77 -5.35 -19.11
C ARG A 39 12.13 -6.27 -18.06
N ALA A 40 12.93 -7.08 -17.38
CA ALA A 40 12.46 -7.96 -16.32
C ALA A 40 11.88 -7.14 -15.16
N ALA A 41 12.61 -6.11 -14.72
CA ALA A 41 12.17 -5.21 -13.67
C ALA A 41 10.86 -4.49 -14.02
N GLY A 42 10.73 -3.98 -15.25
CA GLY A 42 9.50 -3.35 -15.73
C GLY A 42 8.32 -4.32 -15.77
N ALA A 43 8.51 -5.53 -16.30
CA ALA A 43 7.47 -6.55 -16.36
C ALA A 43 7.01 -6.99 -14.97
N THR A 44 7.94 -7.35 -14.08
CA THR A 44 7.64 -7.72 -12.70
C THR A 44 6.96 -6.58 -11.96
N GLY A 45 7.45 -5.36 -12.11
CA GLY A 45 6.87 -4.19 -11.47
C GLY A 45 5.45 -3.91 -11.94
N LEU A 46 5.17 -4.03 -13.24
CA LEU A 46 3.84 -3.86 -13.81
C LEU A 46 2.86 -4.93 -13.31
N ILE A 47 3.29 -6.19 -13.25
CA ILE A 47 2.47 -7.31 -12.74
C ILE A 47 2.10 -7.06 -11.28
N LEU A 48 3.08 -6.73 -10.44
CA LEU A 48 2.86 -6.44 -9.02
C LEU A 48 1.95 -5.23 -8.81
N ALA A 49 2.20 -4.14 -9.54
CA ALA A 49 1.39 -2.94 -9.41
C ALA A 49 -0.05 -3.16 -9.88
N SER A 50 -0.25 -3.90 -10.97
CA SER A 50 -1.59 -4.21 -11.47
C SER A 50 -2.35 -5.12 -10.49
N ALA A 51 -1.72 -6.19 -10.01
CA ALA A 51 -2.32 -7.09 -9.03
C ALA A 51 -2.66 -6.35 -7.72
N GLY A 52 -1.75 -5.50 -7.24
CA GLY A 52 -1.95 -4.67 -6.06
C GLY A 52 -3.10 -3.68 -6.22
N ALA A 53 -3.17 -2.99 -7.37
CA ALA A 53 -4.24 -2.05 -7.67
C ALA A 53 -5.61 -2.75 -7.77
N SER A 54 -5.67 -3.93 -8.39
CA SER A 54 -6.90 -4.74 -8.46
C SER A 54 -7.36 -5.17 -7.06
N LEU A 55 -6.43 -5.62 -6.20
CA LEU A 55 -6.75 -6.00 -4.83
C LEU A 55 -7.24 -4.79 -4.00
N TYR A 56 -6.55 -3.66 -4.13
CA TYR A 56 -6.93 -2.41 -3.46
C TYR A 56 -8.34 -1.97 -3.89
N ALA A 57 -8.61 -1.97 -5.20
CA ALA A 57 -9.92 -1.59 -5.74
C ALA A 57 -11.03 -2.55 -5.26
N ALA A 58 -10.80 -3.87 -5.32
CA ALA A 58 -11.77 -4.85 -4.83
C ALA A 58 -12.08 -4.66 -3.34
N ALA A 59 -11.06 -4.34 -2.54
CA ALA A 59 -11.23 -4.08 -1.12
C ALA A 59 -11.97 -2.77 -0.82
N GLN A 60 -11.78 -1.74 -1.65
CA GLN A 60 -12.52 -0.46 -1.58
C GLN A 60 -13.99 -0.60 -1.96
N MET A 61 -14.34 -1.56 -2.81
CA MET A 61 -15.73 -1.83 -3.17
C MET A 61 -16.54 -2.49 -2.04
N THR A 62 -15.87 -2.99 -1.00
CA THR A 62 -16.52 -3.70 0.11
C THR A 62 -16.92 -2.79 1.28
N LEU A 63 -16.18 -1.69 1.50
CA LEU A 63 -16.39 -0.79 2.63
C LEU A 63 -16.74 0.62 2.17
N ALA A 64 -17.62 1.31 2.88
CA ALA A 64 -17.87 2.72 2.62
C ALA A 64 -16.63 3.57 2.99
N PRO A 65 -16.35 4.71 2.32
CA PRO A 65 -15.18 5.53 2.63
C PRO A 65 -15.02 5.95 4.11
N PRO A 66 -16.09 6.25 4.87
CA PRO A 66 -15.99 6.53 6.30
C PRO A 66 -15.56 5.32 7.14
N GLU A 67 -15.89 4.11 6.70
CA GLU A 67 -15.52 2.85 7.36
C GLU A 67 -14.06 2.50 7.05
N THR A 68 -13.66 2.64 5.78
CA THR A 68 -12.25 2.50 5.37
C THR A 68 -11.34 3.46 6.14
N SER A 69 -11.77 4.71 6.33
CA SER A 69 -10.98 5.73 7.04
C SER A 69 -11.01 5.60 8.57
N GLY A 70 -11.75 4.62 9.10
CA GLY A 70 -11.95 4.43 10.55
C GLY A 70 -12.75 5.56 11.23
N THR A 71 -13.35 6.49 10.47
CA THR A 71 -14.13 7.61 11.03
C THR A 71 -15.55 7.22 11.39
N ARG A 72 -16.02 6.08 10.86
CA ARG A 72 -17.27 5.41 11.20
C ARG A 72 -17.00 3.92 11.42
N MET A 73 -17.67 3.32 12.41
CA MET A 73 -17.70 1.87 12.57
C MET A 73 -18.81 1.31 11.68
N GLY A 74 -18.49 0.33 10.85
CA GLY A 74 -19.44 -0.43 10.03
C GLY A 74 -19.58 -1.87 10.54
N GLU A 75 -20.33 -2.67 9.80
CA GLU A 75 -20.35 -4.12 10.01
C GLU A 75 -19.01 -4.74 9.64
N LEU A 76 -18.71 -5.89 10.26
CA LEU A 76 -17.47 -6.58 9.98
C LEU A 76 -17.48 -7.20 8.57
N ALA A 77 -16.63 -6.68 7.69
CA ALA A 77 -16.42 -7.27 6.38
C ALA A 77 -15.65 -8.60 6.48
N THR A 78 -16.27 -9.68 5.99
CA THR A 78 -15.67 -11.02 5.96
C THR A 78 -15.67 -11.64 4.56
N GLY A 79 -16.23 -10.95 3.56
CA GLY A 79 -16.31 -11.40 2.17
C GLY A 79 -15.12 -10.99 1.31
N GLY A 80 -15.03 -11.59 0.12
CA GLY A 80 -14.02 -11.21 -0.89
C GLY A 80 -12.59 -11.24 -0.37
N ALA A 81 -11.86 -10.13 -0.58
CA ALA A 81 -10.48 -9.98 -0.14
C ALA A 81 -10.30 -10.01 1.40
N TYR A 82 -11.35 -9.69 2.16
CA TYR A 82 -11.34 -9.70 3.62
C TYR A 82 -11.34 -11.12 4.22
N ARG A 83 -11.55 -12.17 3.40
CA ARG A 83 -11.35 -13.57 3.80
C ARG A 83 -9.90 -13.94 4.04
N VAL A 84 -8.98 -13.24 3.38
CA VAL A 84 -7.54 -13.59 3.36
C VAL A 84 -6.73 -12.65 4.23
N SER A 85 -7.10 -11.38 4.29
CA SER A 85 -6.43 -10.37 5.11
C SER A 85 -7.46 -9.46 5.75
N ARG A 86 -7.19 -8.98 6.98
CA ARG A 86 -8.00 -7.96 7.66
C ARG A 86 -7.86 -6.57 7.02
N ASN A 87 -6.75 -6.33 6.31
CA ASN A 87 -6.46 -5.07 5.64
C ASN A 87 -6.04 -5.29 4.18
N PRO A 88 -6.93 -5.83 3.32
CA PRO A 88 -6.58 -6.15 1.94
C PRO A 88 -6.20 -4.90 1.13
N GLN A 89 -6.70 -3.72 1.52
CA GLN A 89 -6.29 -2.43 0.96
C GLN A 89 -4.80 -2.16 1.21
N LEU A 90 -4.30 -2.33 2.43
CA LEU A 90 -2.88 -2.12 2.74
C LEU A 90 -1.98 -3.12 2.02
N VAL A 91 -2.44 -4.38 1.88
CA VAL A 91 -1.74 -5.40 1.07
C VAL A 91 -1.66 -4.96 -0.39
N GLY A 92 -2.79 -4.55 -0.98
CA GLY A 92 -2.84 -4.08 -2.36
C GLY A 92 -1.95 -2.85 -2.58
N TRP A 93 -1.98 -1.89 -1.66
CA TRP A 93 -1.12 -0.71 -1.70
C TRP A 93 0.36 -1.06 -1.59
N GLY A 94 0.72 -1.98 -0.70
CA GLY A 94 2.09 -2.48 -0.57
C GLY A 94 2.62 -3.12 -1.85
N LEU A 95 1.78 -3.86 -2.57
CA LEU A 95 2.13 -4.46 -3.87
C LEU A 95 2.33 -3.38 -4.95
N VAL A 96 1.51 -2.33 -4.97
CA VAL A 96 1.70 -1.16 -5.87
C VAL A 96 3.05 -0.50 -5.63
N LEU A 97 3.37 -0.19 -4.38
CA LEU A 97 4.63 0.45 -4.00
C LEU A 97 5.84 -0.45 -4.32
N LEU A 98 5.73 -1.76 -4.06
CA LEU A 98 6.79 -2.71 -4.39
C LEU A 98 7.02 -2.78 -5.91
N GLY A 99 5.93 -2.85 -6.68
CA GLY A 99 6.00 -2.87 -8.13
C GLY A 99 6.69 -1.63 -8.69
N ALA A 100 6.35 -0.44 -8.16
CA ALA A 100 7.01 0.82 -8.52
C ALA A 100 8.51 0.83 -8.16
N ALA A 101 8.89 0.35 -6.97
CA ALA A 101 10.28 0.27 -6.54
C ALA A 101 11.11 -0.67 -7.43
N ILE A 102 10.56 -1.83 -7.79
CA ILE A 102 11.19 -2.82 -8.68
C ILE A 102 11.30 -2.25 -10.11
N ALA A 103 10.23 -1.69 -10.67
CA ALA A 103 10.26 -1.07 -12.00
C ALA A 103 11.25 0.11 -12.06
N GLY A 104 11.31 0.91 -11.00
CA GLY A 104 12.29 1.98 -10.84
C GLY A 104 13.72 1.46 -10.67
N ARG A 105 13.90 0.21 -10.27
CA ARG A 105 15.20 -0.40 -9.95
C ARG A 105 15.98 0.44 -8.92
N SER A 106 15.30 0.98 -7.91
CA SER A 106 15.93 1.85 -6.92
C SER A 106 16.01 1.16 -5.57
N ALA A 107 17.22 1.01 -5.03
CA ALA A 107 17.41 0.51 -3.67
C ALA A 107 16.78 1.45 -2.63
N ALA A 108 16.78 2.76 -2.86
CA ALA A 108 16.13 3.72 -1.96
C ALA A 108 14.60 3.56 -1.98
N ALA A 109 14.00 3.35 -3.16
CA ALA A 109 12.56 3.08 -3.25
C ALA A 109 12.19 1.76 -2.55
N LEU A 110 13.03 0.71 -2.67
CA LEU A 110 12.86 -0.53 -1.90
C LEU A 110 13.00 -0.29 -0.40
N GLY A 111 13.92 0.58 0.04
CA GLY A 111 14.06 0.96 1.44
C GLY A 111 12.80 1.65 1.99
N LEU A 112 12.22 2.58 1.23
CA LEU A 112 10.94 3.22 1.58
C LEU A 112 9.81 2.17 1.64
N TRP A 113 9.75 1.28 0.66
CA TRP A 113 8.80 0.16 0.71
C TRP A 113 8.99 -0.71 1.95
N ALA A 114 10.23 -1.00 2.35
CA ALA A 114 10.50 -1.78 3.56
C ALA A 114 10.04 -1.07 4.84
N VAL A 115 10.17 0.26 4.91
CA VAL A 115 9.61 1.08 6.01
C VAL A 115 8.09 0.96 6.05
N PHE A 116 7.42 1.04 4.90
CA PHE A 116 5.97 0.80 4.82
C PHE A 116 5.63 -0.62 5.30
N ALA A 117 6.30 -1.64 4.77
CA ALA A 117 6.06 -3.03 5.15
C ALA A 117 6.29 -3.28 6.66
N ALA A 118 7.30 -2.65 7.26
CA ALA A 118 7.59 -2.77 8.70
C ALA A 118 6.53 -2.08 9.58
N SER A 119 5.75 -1.14 9.04
CA SER A 119 4.62 -0.53 9.75
C SER A 119 3.34 -1.39 9.71
N LEU A 120 3.29 -2.42 8.86
CA LEU A 120 2.11 -3.27 8.68
C LEU A 120 1.84 -4.28 9.81
N PRO A 121 2.81 -4.92 10.48
CA PRO A 121 2.53 -5.91 11.51
C PRO A 121 1.69 -5.36 12.67
N GLY A 122 1.85 -4.08 13.02
CA GLY A 122 1.02 -3.42 14.05
C GLY A 122 -0.36 -2.98 13.57
N THR A 123 -0.71 -3.19 12.30
CA THR A 123 -2.03 -2.87 11.72
C THR A 123 -2.74 -4.09 11.16
N ILE A 124 -2.03 -5.20 10.90
CA ILE A 124 -2.56 -6.45 10.32
C ILE A 124 -2.75 -7.57 11.36
N ARG A 125 -1.99 -7.57 12.47
CA ARG A 125 -2.04 -8.59 13.53
C ARG A 125 -2.81 -8.10 14.75
N ASP A 126 -4.09 -7.84 14.59
CA ASP A 126 -4.99 -7.82 15.74
C ASP A 126 -5.53 -9.25 15.89
N GLU A 127 -4.75 -10.09 16.58
CA GLU A 127 -5.18 -11.38 17.14
C GLU A 127 -5.89 -11.16 18.48
#